data_AF-A0A7S0WFM6-F1
#
_entry.id   AF-A0A7S0WFM6-F1
#
_cell.length_a   1.000
_cell.length_b   1.000
_cell.length_c   1.000
_cell.angle_alpha   90.00
_cell.angle_beta   90.00
_cell.angle_gamma   90.00
#
_symmetry.space_group_name_H-M   'P 1'
#
loop_
_entity.id
_entity.type
_entity.pdbx_description
1 polymer ?
#
loop_
_entity_poly.entity_id
_entity_poly.type
_entity_poly.pdbx_seq_one_letter_code
_entity_poly.pdbx_strand_id
1 'polypeptide(L)'
;PGVTEKLGGNAQPLRLIIVGHNPSEEAWRRGHVYAHPSNHMWRILIKTGLAPPGTTGPEADDGLPATWGVGFCDVGTGHPGTDSSQFKSDVFVQWQKEFYNRLTDHMAGAAKAIGCVCGRCSAPALVAFSG
;
A
#
# COMPACT_ATOMS: atom_id res chain seq x y z
N PRO A 1 15.19 -1.04 -9.84
CA PRO A 1 13.77 -1.28 -10.18
C PRO A 1 13.06 -2.04 -9.07
N GLY A 2 11.81 -1.67 -8.79
CA GLY A 2 11.04 -2.21 -7.68
C GLY A 2 10.07 -1.19 -7.11
N VAL A 3 8.86 -1.65 -6.76
CA VAL A 3 7.91 -0.87 -5.96
C VAL A 3 8.15 -1.20 -4.50
N THR A 4 8.55 -0.21 -3.73
CA THR A 4 8.59 -0.32 -2.28
C THR A 4 7.22 -0.04 -1.71
N GLU A 5 6.89 -0.68 -0.59
CA GLU A 5 5.72 -0.29 0.16
C GLU A 5 5.85 1.13 0.68
N LYS A 6 4.70 1.77 0.83
CA LYS A 6 4.57 3.15 1.28
C LYS A 6 3.85 3.14 2.64
N LEU A 7 4.52 2.62 3.67
CA LEU A 7 3.98 2.53 5.04
C LEU A 7 4.45 3.67 5.98
N GLY A 8 5.16 4.67 5.45
CA GLY A 8 5.55 5.85 6.23
C GLY A 8 6.59 5.60 7.34
N GLY A 9 7.39 4.54 7.22
CA GLY A 9 8.54 4.29 8.11
C GLY A 9 8.18 4.05 9.58
N ASN A 10 6.94 3.68 9.87
CA ASN A 10 6.41 3.41 11.22
C ASN A 10 6.49 4.62 12.18
N ALA A 11 6.70 5.83 11.65
CA ALA A 11 6.86 7.04 12.43
C ALA A 11 5.53 7.63 12.92
N GLN A 12 4.41 7.22 12.32
CA GLN A 12 3.08 7.70 12.67
C GLN A 12 2.00 6.68 12.27
N PRO A 13 0.83 6.69 12.93
CA PRO A 13 -0.34 5.95 12.48
C PRO A 13 -0.80 6.40 11.09
N LEU A 14 -1.06 5.42 10.22
CA LEU A 14 -1.79 5.65 8.99
C LEU A 14 -3.30 5.57 9.26
N ARG A 15 -4.08 6.38 8.56
CA ARG A 15 -5.54 6.29 8.58
C ARG A 15 -6.06 5.21 7.64
N LEU A 16 -5.35 4.94 6.56
CA LEU A 16 -5.74 4.01 5.52
C LEU A 16 -4.51 3.34 4.92
N ILE A 17 -4.57 2.03 4.69
CA ILE A 17 -3.67 1.31 3.81
C ILE A 17 -4.48 0.72 2.66
N ILE A 18 -4.05 1.02 1.45
CA ILE A 18 -4.57 0.42 0.23
C ILE A 18 -3.73 -0.80 -0.10
N VAL A 19 -4.38 -1.96 -0.13
CA VAL A 19 -3.76 -3.26 -0.36
C VAL A 19 -4.04 -3.70 -1.80
N GLY A 20 -2.99 -3.73 -2.61
CA GLY A 20 -3.01 -4.30 -3.94
C GLY A 20 -2.65 -5.78 -3.95
N HIS A 21 -2.77 -6.38 -5.12
CA HIS A 21 -2.52 -7.80 -5.35
C HIS A 21 -1.01 -8.07 -5.45
N ASN A 22 -0.38 -7.50 -6.47
CA ASN A 22 1.05 -7.50 -6.74
C ASN A 22 1.37 -6.35 -7.73
N PRO A 23 2.62 -5.87 -7.82
CA PRO A 23 2.94 -4.79 -8.72
C PRO A 23 2.87 -5.24 -10.18
N SER A 24 2.24 -4.44 -11.06
CA SER A 24 2.36 -4.65 -12.50
C SER A 24 3.81 -4.40 -12.95
N GLU A 25 4.18 -4.87 -14.14
CA GLU A 25 5.53 -4.60 -14.66
C GLU A 25 5.81 -3.10 -14.80
N GLU A 26 4.80 -2.32 -15.18
CA GLU A 26 4.96 -0.88 -15.31
C GLU A 26 5.13 -0.18 -13.95
N ALA A 27 4.39 -0.62 -12.93
CA ALA A 27 4.60 -0.15 -11.56
C ALA A 27 6.01 -0.52 -11.09
N TRP A 28 6.44 -1.76 -11.29
CA TRP A 28 7.78 -2.24 -10.95
C TRP A 28 8.90 -1.45 -11.62
N ARG A 29 8.74 -1.16 -12.92
CA ARG A 29 9.69 -0.40 -13.72
C ARG A 29 9.82 1.04 -13.25
N ARG A 30 8.69 1.69 -12.97
CA ARG A 30 8.64 3.09 -12.52
C ARG A 30 8.96 3.26 -11.04
N GLY A 31 8.78 2.22 -10.23
CA GLY A 31 8.97 2.26 -8.78
C GLY A 31 7.82 2.91 -8.00
N HIS A 32 6.67 3.09 -8.65
CA HIS A 32 5.49 3.73 -8.07
C HIS A 32 4.25 2.85 -8.18
N VAL A 33 3.41 2.85 -7.14
CA VAL A 33 2.19 2.05 -7.11
C VAL A 33 1.18 2.55 -8.15
N TYR A 34 0.50 1.59 -8.78
CA TYR A 34 -0.54 1.88 -9.78
C TYR A 34 -0.07 2.80 -10.93
N ALA A 35 1.21 2.71 -11.32
CA ALA A 35 1.80 3.63 -12.29
C ALA A 35 1.37 3.40 -13.76
N HIS A 36 0.67 2.31 -14.06
CA HIS A 36 0.19 2.05 -15.42
C HIS A 36 -0.92 3.06 -15.79
N PRO A 37 -0.87 3.72 -16.96
CA PRO A 37 -1.84 4.77 -17.34
C PRO A 37 -3.31 4.33 -17.39
N SER A 38 -3.56 3.04 -17.67
CA SER A 38 -4.92 2.49 -17.64
C SER A 38 -5.45 2.21 -16.21
N ASN A 39 -4.59 2.25 -15.20
CA ASN A 39 -5.00 1.99 -13.83
C ASN A 39 -5.78 3.20 -13.28
N HIS A 40 -7.00 2.95 -12.79
CA HIS A 40 -7.89 4.01 -12.33
C HIS A 40 -7.68 4.41 -10.86
N MET A 41 -6.78 3.76 -10.12
CA MET A 41 -6.64 3.96 -8.68
C MET A 41 -6.43 5.42 -8.32
N TRP A 42 -5.46 6.10 -8.95
CA TRP A 42 -5.18 7.52 -8.69
C TRP A 42 -6.39 8.43 -8.94
N ARG A 43 -7.17 8.15 -9.99
CA ARG A 43 -8.41 8.87 -10.26
C ARG A 43 -9.47 8.61 -9.19
N ILE A 44 -9.57 7.38 -8.68
CA ILE A 44 -10.47 7.03 -7.57
C ILE A 44 -10.04 7.78 -6.31
N LEU A 45 -8.76 7.71 -5.93
CA LEU A 45 -8.24 8.36 -4.71
C LEU A 45 -8.50 9.86 -4.70
N ILE A 46 -8.24 10.55 -5.81
CA ILE A 46 -8.52 11.99 -5.93
C ILE A 46 -10.01 12.26 -5.79
N LYS A 47 -10.86 11.51 -6.50
CA LYS A 47 -12.33 11.72 -6.48
C LYS A 47 -12.98 11.43 -5.14
N THR A 48 -12.42 10.50 -4.35
CA THR A 48 -12.93 10.14 -3.03
C THR A 48 -12.28 10.92 -1.90
N GLY A 49 -11.41 11.90 -2.20
CA GLY A 49 -10.70 12.69 -1.18
C GLY A 49 -9.68 11.87 -0.37
N LEU A 50 -9.13 10.81 -0.95
CA LEU A 50 -8.05 10.00 -0.37
C LEU A 50 -6.66 10.43 -0.88
N ALA A 51 -6.61 11.34 -1.85
CA ALA A 51 -5.41 12.03 -2.30
C ALA A 51 -5.72 13.53 -2.55
N PRO A 52 -4.73 14.43 -2.44
CA PRO A 52 -4.95 15.86 -2.61
C PRO A 52 -5.51 16.22 -4.00
N PRO A 53 -6.41 17.22 -4.09
CA PRO A 53 -6.77 17.83 -5.36
C PRO A 53 -5.50 18.37 -6.04
N GLY A 54 -5.19 17.87 -7.24
CA GLY A 54 -3.97 18.24 -7.96
C GLY A 54 -2.87 17.20 -7.95
N THR A 55 -3.07 16.02 -7.35
CA THR A 55 -2.17 14.86 -7.60
C THR A 55 -2.11 14.56 -9.10
N THR A 56 -0.92 14.67 -9.69
CA THR A 56 -0.69 14.58 -11.14
C THR A 56 -0.24 13.20 -11.62
N GLY A 57 0.17 12.31 -10.72
CA GLY A 57 0.76 11.04 -11.09
C GLY A 57 1.08 10.12 -9.91
N PRO A 58 1.56 8.90 -10.23
CA PRO A 58 1.85 7.87 -9.24
C PRO A 58 3.00 8.22 -8.29
N GLU A 59 3.85 9.18 -8.66
CA GLU A 59 4.96 9.70 -7.84
C GLU A 59 4.48 10.33 -6.52
N ALA A 60 3.18 10.65 -6.40
CA ALA A 60 2.59 11.13 -5.16
C ALA A 60 2.54 10.07 -4.04
N ASP A 61 2.75 8.80 -4.36
CA ASP A 61 2.72 7.69 -3.40
C ASP A 61 3.77 7.81 -2.29
N ASP A 62 4.92 8.42 -2.58
CA ASP A 62 5.99 8.65 -1.61
C ASP A 62 5.59 9.60 -0.49
N GLY A 63 4.78 10.62 -0.81
CA GLY A 63 4.39 11.68 0.14
C GLY A 63 3.10 11.40 0.91
N LEU A 64 2.18 10.61 0.35
CA LEU A 64 0.86 10.35 0.91
C LEU A 64 0.85 9.74 2.32
N PRO A 65 1.75 8.80 2.69
CA PRO A 65 1.79 8.26 4.04
C PRO A 65 2.04 9.34 5.10
N ALA A 66 2.96 10.27 4.80
CA ALA A 66 3.33 11.34 5.72
C ALA A 66 2.26 12.45 5.76
N THR A 67 1.76 12.86 4.60
CA THR A 67 0.93 14.07 4.45
C THR A 67 -0.56 13.81 4.59
N TRP A 68 -1.03 12.61 4.25
CA TRP A 68 -2.45 12.24 4.26
C TRP A 68 -2.74 10.97 5.08
N GLY A 69 -1.71 10.34 5.64
CA GLY A 69 -1.87 9.07 6.37
C GLY A 69 -2.41 7.94 5.49
N VAL A 70 -2.20 8.01 4.17
CA VAL A 70 -2.63 6.99 3.22
C VAL A 70 -1.42 6.24 2.73
N GLY A 71 -1.33 4.96 3.08
CA GLY A 71 -0.26 4.06 2.68
C GLY A 71 -0.66 3.05 1.61
N PHE A 72 0.35 2.38 1.07
CA PHE A 72 0.20 1.42 -0.01
C PHE A 72 1.07 0.19 0.24
N CYS A 73 0.51 -0.99 0.03
CA CYS A 73 1.26 -2.23 -0.01
C CYS A 73 0.58 -3.24 -0.95
N ASP A 74 1.33 -4.28 -1.33
CA ASP A 74 0.79 -5.43 -2.03
C ASP A 74 0.92 -6.68 -1.18
N VAL A 75 -0.02 -7.62 -1.33
CA VAL A 75 0.18 -8.97 -0.78
C VAL A 75 1.43 -9.60 -1.40
N GLY A 76 1.53 -9.60 -2.73
CA GLY A 76 2.67 -10.06 -3.52
C GLY A 76 3.75 -8.99 -3.70
N THR A 77 4.14 -8.29 -2.63
CA THR A 77 5.26 -7.33 -2.70
C THR A 77 6.54 -8.03 -3.14
N GLY A 78 7.30 -7.41 -4.05
CA GLY A 78 8.51 -8.01 -4.60
C GLY A 78 8.27 -8.99 -5.76
N HIS A 79 7.01 -9.25 -6.13
CA HIS A 79 6.64 -10.21 -7.17
C HIS A 79 5.91 -9.52 -8.33
N PRO A 80 6.64 -8.90 -9.29
CA PRO A 80 6.01 -8.22 -10.41
C PRO A 80 5.33 -9.20 -11.38
N GLY A 81 4.21 -8.76 -11.95
CA GLY A 81 3.49 -9.50 -12.99
C GLY A 81 2.17 -8.83 -13.32
N THR A 82 1.96 -8.51 -14.61
CA THR A 82 0.78 -7.73 -15.05
C THR A 82 -0.51 -8.55 -15.05
N ASP A 83 -0.41 -9.85 -15.35
CA ASP A 83 -1.55 -10.76 -15.34
C ASP A 83 -1.70 -11.39 -13.95
N SER A 84 -2.54 -10.78 -13.11
CA SER A 84 -2.78 -11.24 -11.75
C SER A 84 -3.42 -12.63 -11.69
N SER A 85 -4.13 -13.06 -12.74
CA SER A 85 -4.81 -14.36 -12.79
C SER A 85 -3.84 -15.55 -12.76
N GLN A 86 -2.56 -15.31 -13.03
CA GLN A 86 -1.50 -16.32 -12.97
C GLN A 86 -1.13 -16.69 -11.52
N PHE A 87 -1.42 -15.82 -10.55
CA PHE A 87 -1.11 -16.07 -9.14
C PHE A 87 -2.34 -16.64 -8.44
N LYS A 88 -2.36 -17.98 -8.33
CA LYS A 88 -3.45 -18.71 -7.67
C LYS A 88 -3.34 -18.65 -6.14
N SER A 89 -4.37 -19.17 -5.46
CA SER A 89 -4.48 -19.18 -4.00
C SER A 89 -3.23 -19.72 -3.29
N ASP A 90 -2.59 -20.75 -3.82
CA ASP A 90 -1.38 -21.34 -3.20
C ASP A 90 -0.22 -20.34 -3.14
N VAL A 91 -0.11 -19.46 -4.13
CA VAL A 91 0.90 -18.40 -4.14
C VAL A 91 0.55 -17.34 -3.09
N PHE A 92 -0.73 -16.99 -2.95
CA PHE A 92 -1.18 -16.07 -1.91
C PHE A 92 -0.90 -16.59 -0.51
N VAL A 93 -1.08 -17.90 -0.26
CA VAL A 93 -0.75 -18.52 1.03
C VAL A 93 0.73 -18.36 1.34
N GLN A 94 1.61 -18.44 0.34
CA GLN A 94 3.04 -18.22 0.53
C GLN A 94 3.36 -16.76 0.89
N TRP A 95 2.68 -15.79 0.26
CA TRP A 95 2.88 -14.36 0.52
C TRP A 95 2.21 -13.85 1.80
N GLN A 96 1.17 -14.54 2.25
CA GLN A 96 0.30 -14.12 3.34
C GLN A 96 1.07 -13.82 4.62
N LYS A 97 2.02 -14.69 4.99
CA LYS A 97 2.79 -14.54 6.24
C LYS A 97 3.57 -13.23 6.24
N GLU A 98 4.34 -12.97 5.18
CA GLU A 98 5.15 -11.76 5.10
C GLU A 98 4.29 -10.50 4.94
N PHE A 99 3.15 -10.60 4.26
CA PHE A 99 2.16 -9.53 4.23
C PHE A 99 1.66 -9.16 5.65
N TYR A 100 1.24 -10.14 6.46
CA TYR A 100 0.79 -9.85 7.82
C TYR A 100 1.91 -9.37 8.75
N ASN A 101 3.13 -9.90 8.59
CA ASN A 101 4.29 -9.43 9.36
C ASN A 101 4.49 -7.93 9.15
N ARG A 102 4.53 -7.48 7.89
CA ARG A 102 4.76 -6.06 7.55
C ARG A 102 3.67 -5.14 8.08
N LEU A 103 2.40 -5.56 7.98
CA LEU A 103 1.29 -4.80 8.59
C LEU A 103 1.38 -4.75 10.12
N THR A 104 1.75 -5.86 10.75
CA THR A 104 1.89 -5.94 12.21
C THR A 104 3.05 -5.08 12.70
N ASP A 105 4.19 -5.12 12.00
CA ASP A 105 5.36 -4.30 12.29
C ASP A 105 5.04 -2.81 12.15
N HIS A 106 4.28 -2.45 11.12
CA HIS A 106 3.80 -1.08 10.94
C HIS A 106 2.93 -0.64 12.11
N MET A 107 1.90 -1.41 12.46
CA MET A 107 0.99 -1.07 13.55
C MET A 107 1.72 -0.97 14.90
N ALA A 108 2.69 -1.86 15.15
CA ALA A 108 3.50 -1.86 16.37
C ALA A 108 4.40 -0.61 16.46
N GLY A 109 5.09 -0.27 15.37
CA GLY A 109 5.94 0.92 15.36
C GLY A 109 5.11 2.22 15.42
N ALA A 110 3.99 2.28 14.71
CA ALA A 110 3.05 3.40 14.80
C ALA A 110 2.43 3.55 16.20
N ALA A 111 2.11 2.44 16.89
CA ALA A 111 1.65 2.49 18.28
C ALA A 111 2.72 3.05 19.21
N LYS A 112 3.96 2.58 19.06
CA LYS A 112 5.11 3.08 19.83
C LYS A 112 5.34 4.58 19.61
N ALA A 113 5.20 5.06 18.37
CA ALA A 113 5.38 6.48 18.04
C ALA A 113 4.40 7.41 18.75
N ILE A 114 3.20 6.93 19.09
CA ILE A 114 2.19 7.69 19.83
C ILE A 114 2.12 7.31 21.32
N GLY A 115 3.06 6.50 21.82
CA GLY A 115 3.07 6.05 23.22
C GLY A 115 1.93 5.08 23.58
N CYS A 116 1.31 4.44 22.59
CA CYS A 116 0.19 3.53 22.80
C CYS A 116 0.66 2.09 23.02
N VAL A 117 0.08 1.41 24.02
CA VAL A 117 0.34 -0.02 24.33
C VAL A 117 -0.87 -0.93 24.12
N CYS A 118 -2.03 -0.40 23.74
CA CYS A 118 -3.26 -1.20 23.59
C CYS A 118 -3.35 -1.95 22.26
N GLY A 119 -2.45 -1.67 21.31
CA GLY A 119 -2.41 -2.29 19.98
C GLY A 119 -3.55 -1.90 19.03
N ARG A 120 -4.43 -0.96 19.42
CA ARG A 120 -5.61 -0.56 18.62
C ARG A 120 -5.59 0.88 18.12
N CYS A 121 -4.96 1.79 18.86
CA CYS A 121 -5.00 3.22 18.51
C CYS A 121 -4.19 3.58 17.24
N SER A 122 -3.37 2.66 16.74
CA SER A 122 -2.58 2.83 15.51
C SER A 122 -3.11 2.01 14.32
N ALA A 123 -4.23 1.31 14.48
CA ALA A 123 -4.74 0.43 13.45
C ALA A 123 -5.33 1.25 12.28
N PRO A 124 -4.79 1.11 11.06
CA PRO A 124 -5.33 1.78 9.89
C PRO A 124 -6.61 1.07 9.42
N ALA A 125 -7.47 1.80 8.72
CA ALA A 125 -8.45 1.14 7.85
C ALA A 125 -7.70 0.41 6.72
N LEU A 126 -8.19 -0.76 6.32
CA LEU A 126 -7.67 -1.49 5.17
C LEU A 126 -8.70 -1.49 4.05
N VAL A 127 -8.26 -1.16 2.84
CA VAL A 127 -9.05 -1.35 1.62
C VAL A 127 -8.26 -2.26 0.70
N ALA A 128 -8.82 -3.43 0.41
CA ALA A 128 -8.30 -4.36 -0.58
C ALA A 128 -9.28 -4.46 -1.75
N PHE A 129 -8.76 -4.66 -2.95
CA PHE A 129 -9.58 -4.83 -4.16
C PHE A 129 -9.51 -6.28 -4.61
N SER A 130 -10.67 -6.89 -4.82
CA SER A 130 -10.75 -8.16 -5.55
C SER A 130 -10.62 -7.86 -7.05
N GLY A 131 -9.56 -8.38 -7.68
CA GLY A 131 -9.45 -8.48 -9.13
C GLY A 131 -10.19 -9.69 -9.67
#